data_AF-A0A917GWP5-F1
#
_entry.id   AF-A0A917GWP5-F1
#
_cell.length_a   1.000
_cell.length_b   1.000
_cell.length_c   1.000
_cell.angle_alpha   90.00
_cell.angle_beta   90.00
_cell.angle_gamma   90.00
#
_symmetry.space_group_name_H-M   'P 1'
#
loop_
_entity.id
_entity.type
_entity.pdbx_description
1 polymer ?
#
loop_
_entity_poly.entity_id
_entity_poly.type
_entity_poly.pdbx_seq_one_letter_code
_entity_poly.pdbx_strand_id
1 'polypeptide(L)'
;MKQFLSILFLLLIYNLSNAQHTIRFKKIVKDLKQIESKPDTIYYGNGQIWWKSTITTYEFNSEMYSIHTGIQTQYYKNGKIASEVVLDNYGIVLSWNAFDTDGNKTSESITTEIDSNAKNLTDFFESDKHLDLKRKVKYYKCSYKLGVCYLFKEGQTINGKNTGLWKTHTEYGALKKEKTY
;
A
#
# COMPACT_ATOMS: atom_id res chain seq x y z
N MET A 1 24.12 -25.42 16.05
CA MET A 1 23.84 -24.07 16.60
C MET A 1 23.77 -22.97 15.54
N LYS A 2 24.72 -22.84 14.61
CA LYS A 2 24.69 -21.77 13.58
C LYS A 2 23.43 -21.79 12.68
N GLN A 3 22.99 -22.97 12.24
CA GLN A 3 21.77 -23.12 11.42
C GLN A 3 20.47 -22.77 12.16
N PHE A 4 20.36 -23.13 13.44
CA PHE A 4 19.20 -22.75 14.26
C PHE A 4 19.12 -21.23 14.48
N LEU A 5 20.26 -20.56 14.68
CA LEU A 5 20.31 -19.10 14.75
C LEU A 5 19.87 -18.45 13.44
N SER A 6 20.29 -18.98 12.29
CA SER A 6 19.89 -18.47 10.97
C SER A 6 18.38 -18.59 10.73
N ILE A 7 17.77 -19.70 11.14
CA ILE A 7 16.30 -19.91 11.03
C ILE A 7 15.55 -18.95 11.95
N LEU A 8 16.02 -18.78 13.19
CA LEU A 8 15.42 -17.84 14.14
C LEU A 8 15.52 -16.38 13.65
N PHE A 9 16.65 -16.01 13.04
CA PHE A 9 16.85 -14.68 12.48
C PHE A 9 15.96 -14.40 11.26
N LEU A 10 15.76 -15.39 10.38
CA LEU A 10 14.83 -15.30 9.26
C LEU A 10 13.37 -15.16 9.70
N LEU A 11 12.96 -15.89 10.74
CA LEU A 11 11.63 -15.76 11.36
C LEU A 11 11.42 -14.37 11.99
N LEU A 12 12.45 -13.81 12.62
CA LEU A 12 12.41 -12.46 13.21
C LEU A 12 12.30 -11.38 12.12
N ILE A 13 13.06 -11.49 11.03
CA ILE A 13 13.00 -10.55 9.90
C ILE A 13 11.60 -10.60 9.26
N TYR A 14 11.02 -11.78 9.07
CA TYR A 14 9.66 -11.91 8.52
C TYR A 14 8.61 -11.21 9.39
N ASN A 15 8.71 -11.32 10.72
CA ASN A 15 7.79 -10.66 11.65
C ASN A 15 7.95 -9.12 11.70
N LEU A 16 9.14 -8.61 11.36
CA LEU A 16 9.44 -7.17 11.39
C LEU A 16 9.19 -6.45 10.05
N SER A 17 8.94 -7.20 8.97
CA SER A 17 8.88 -6.68 7.59
C SER A 17 7.50 -6.21 7.13
N ASN A 18 6.47 -6.37 7.97
CA ASN A 18 5.10 -5.98 7.64
C ASN A 18 4.72 -4.69 8.38
N ALA A 19 3.89 -3.84 7.77
CA ALA A 19 3.34 -2.66 8.43
C ALA A 19 2.78 -3.08 9.80
N GLN A 20 3.20 -2.38 10.86
CA GLN A 20 2.84 -2.80 12.20
C GLN A 20 1.43 -2.31 12.51
N HIS A 21 0.48 -3.24 12.48
CA HIS A 21 -0.84 -3.03 13.04
C HIS A 21 -0.70 -2.76 14.53
N THR A 22 -1.22 -1.64 15.01
CA THR A 22 -1.23 -1.34 16.44
C THR A 22 -2.07 -2.36 17.21
N ILE A 23 -1.85 -2.42 18.53
CA ILE A 23 -2.70 -3.25 19.42
C ILE A 23 -4.17 -2.83 19.31
N ARG A 24 -4.42 -1.52 19.20
CA ARG A 24 -5.76 -0.97 19.04
C ARG A 24 -6.42 -1.46 17.76
N PHE A 25 -5.71 -1.39 16.63
CA PHE A 25 -6.19 -1.92 15.36
C PHE A 25 -6.52 -3.41 15.46
N LYS A 26 -5.58 -4.22 15.97
CA LYS A 26 -5.77 -5.67 16.14
C LYS A 26 -7.00 -6.00 16.99
N LYS A 27 -7.30 -5.19 18.00
CA LYS A 27 -8.47 -5.37 18.86
C LYS A 27 -9.79 -5.12 18.12
N ILE A 28 -9.82 -4.19 17.16
CA ILE A 28 -11.01 -3.88 16.34
C ILE A 28 -11.30 -5.07 15.41
N VAL A 29 -10.29 -5.57 14.71
CA VAL A 29 -10.46 -6.60 13.67
C VAL A 29 -10.48 -8.04 14.20
N LYS A 30 -10.30 -8.26 15.50
CA LYS A 30 -10.15 -9.61 16.10
C LYS A 30 -11.36 -10.52 15.90
N ASP A 31 -12.56 -9.94 15.81
CA ASP A 31 -13.82 -10.68 15.71
C ASP A 31 -14.25 -10.90 14.24
N LEU A 32 -13.46 -10.42 13.27
CA LEU A 32 -13.74 -10.65 11.85
C LEU A 32 -13.42 -12.09 11.47
N LYS A 33 -14.45 -12.78 10.98
CA LYS A 33 -14.33 -14.13 10.47
C LYS A 33 -14.37 -14.12 8.96
N GLN A 34 -13.26 -14.50 8.34
CA GLN A 34 -13.21 -14.69 6.89
C GLN A 34 -14.08 -15.88 6.48
N ILE A 35 -14.89 -15.70 5.45
CA ILE A 35 -15.79 -16.71 4.89
C ILE A 35 -15.28 -17.23 3.55
N GLU A 36 -14.91 -16.32 2.65
CA GLU A 36 -14.41 -16.67 1.33
C GLU A 36 -13.33 -15.70 0.88
N SER A 37 -12.53 -16.16 -0.08
CA SER A 37 -11.58 -15.31 -0.80
C SER A 37 -11.50 -15.80 -2.23
N LYS A 38 -11.76 -14.93 -3.20
CA LYS A 38 -11.83 -15.29 -4.61
C LYS A 38 -11.17 -14.24 -5.50
N PRO A 39 -10.56 -14.64 -6.62
CA PRO A 39 -10.04 -13.69 -7.58
C PRO A 39 -11.17 -12.85 -8.17
N ASP A 40 -10.88 -11.59 -8.45
CA ASP A 40 -11.75 -10.66 -9.12
C ASP A 40 -10.99 -9.97 -10.26
N THR A 41 -11.61 -9.86 -11.43
CA THR A 41 -11.00 -9.26 -12.61
C THR A 41 -12.01 -8.39 -13.33
N ILE A 42 -11.69 -7.11 -13.43
CA ILE A 42 -12.50 -6.11 -14.12
C ILE A 42 -11.85 -5.83 -15.46
N TYR A 43 -12.68 -5.71 -16.49
CA TYR A 43 -12.27 -5.49 -17.87
C TYR A 43 -12.74 -4.12 -18.35
N TYR A 44 -11.95 -3.51 -19.24
CA TYR A 44 -12.41 -2.42 -20.08
C TYR A 44 -13.48 -2.92 -21.06
N GLY A 45 -14.27 -1.98 -21.61
CA GLY A 45 -15.30 -2.31 -22.61
C GLY A 45 -14.77 -2.95 -23.91
N ASN A 46 -13.45 -2.88 -24.17
CA ASN A 46 -12.79 -3.57 -25.28
C ASN A 46 -12.29 -4.98 -24.92
N GLY A 47 -12.65 -5.52 -23.76
CA GLY A 47 -12.27 -6.86 -23.29
C GLY A 47 -10.86 -6.97 -22.71
N GLN A 48 -10.06 -5.90 -22.72
CA GLN A 48 -8.77 -5.90 -22.05
C GLN A 48 -8.92 -5.79 -20.54
N ILE A 49 -8.00 -6.38 -19.80
CA ILE A 49 -7.98 -6.33 -18.35
C ILE A 49 -7.72 -4.89 -17.90
N TRP A 50 -8.56 -4.38 -17.01
CA TRP A 50 -8.35 -3.11 -16.34
C TRP A 50 -7.77 -3.32 -14.93
N TRP A 51 -8.28 -4.31 -14.21
CA TRP A 51 -7.94 -4.55 -12.81
C TRP A 51 -7.94 -6.05 -12.51
N LYS A 52 -6.91 -6.55 -11.83
CA LYS A 52 -6.92 -7.86 -11.15
C LYS A 52 -6.78 -7.67 -9.66
N SER A 53 -7.60 -8.36 -8.87
CA SER A 53 -7.54 -8.34 -7.41
C SER A 53 -8.03 -9.65 -6.81
N THR A 54 -8.03 -9.72 -5.48
CA THR A 54 -8.77 -10.72 -4.71
C THR A 54 -9.82 -10.00 -3.90
N ILE A 55 -11.05 -10.51 -3.88
CA ILE A 55 -12.10 -10.09 -2.95
C ILE A 55 -12.15 -11.10 -1.80
N THR A 56 -11.99 -10.62 -0.58
CA THR A 56 -12.20 -11.39 0.64
C THR A 56 -13.49 -10.93 1.30
N THR A 57 -14.32 -11.90 1.68
CA THR A 57 -15.60 -11.63 2.33
C THR A 57 -15.55 -12.10 3.78
N TYR A 58 -16.02 -11.24 4.67
CA TYR A 58 -16.10 -11.43 6.11
C TYR A 58 -17.54 -11.48 6.57
N GLU A 59 -17.81 -12.26 7.61
CA GLU A 59 -19.09 -12.26 8.32
C GLU A 59 -18.94 -11.52 9.65
N PHE A 60 -19.84 -10.57 9.90
CA PHE A 60 -19.96 -9.90 11.20
C PHE A 60 -21.42 -9.49 11.43
N ASN A 61 -21.97 -9.82 12.61
CA ASN A 61 -23.38 -9.55 12.96
C ASN A 61 -24.40 -10.01 11.90
N SER A 62 -24.17 -11.18 11.29
CA SER A 62 -24.99 -11.73 10.20
C SER A 62 -25.01 -10.90 8.91
N GLU A 63 -24.14 -9.90 8.80
CA GLU A 63 -23.88 -9.14 7.59
C GLU A 63 -22.58 -9.60 6.93
N MET A 64 -22.53 -9.45 5.61
CA MET A 64 -21.37 -9.83 4.79
C MET A 64 -20.66 -8.57 4.31
N TYR A 65 -19.37 -8.48 4.61
CA TYR A 65 -18.51 -7.37 4.22
C TYR A 65 -17.44 -7.88 3.27
N SER A 66 -17.46 -7.39 2.03
CA SER A 66 -16.47 -7.76 1.02
C SER A 66 -15.50 -6.60 0.81
N ILE A 67 -14.21 -6.91 0.84
CA ILE A 67 -13.15 -5.94 0.59
C ILE A 67 -12.07 -6.57 -0.28
N HIS A 68 -11.37 -5.75 -1.03
CA HIS A 68 -10.23 -6.24 -1.78
C HIS A 68 -9.03 -6.50 -0.87
N THR A 69 -8.26 -7.54 -1.13
CA THR A 69 -7.09 -7.94 -0.34
C THR A 69 -5.97 -8.47 -1.23
N GLY A 70 -4.79 -8.66 -0.64
CA GLY A 70 -3.65 -9.25 -1.32
C GLY A 70 -3.09 -8.34 -2.42
N ILE A 71 -2.63 -8.93 -3.52
CA ILE A 71 -2.05 -8.18 -4.63
C ILE A 71 -3.15 -7.68 -5.56
N GLN A 72 -3.12 -6.38 -5.85
CA GLN A 72 -3.91 -5.76 -6.90
C GLN A 72 -3.01 -5.21 -7.99
N THR A 73 -3.40 -5.47 -9.24
CA THR A 73 -2.70 -4.92 -10.41
C THR A 73 -3.70 -4.18 -11.28
N GLN A 74 -3.44 -2.90 -11.51
CA GLN A 74 -4.18 -2.10 -12.48
C GLN A 74 -3.37 -2.02 -13.77
N TYR A 75 -4.07 -2.06 -14.89
CA TYR A 75 -3.50 -1.99 -16.23
C TYR A 75 -4.03 -0.78 -16.98
N TYR A 76 -3.21 -0.22 -17.86
CA TYR A 76 -3.64 0.67 -18.92
C TYR A 76 -4.34 -0.10 -20.04
N LYS A 77 -5.08 0.61 -20.88
CA LYS A 77 -5.69 0.06 -22.13
C LYS A 77 -4.68 -0.47 -23.16
N ASN A 78 -3.38 -0.32 -22.95
CA ASN A 78 -2.37 -0.96 -23.79
C ASN A 78 -1.82 -2.25 -23.17
N GLY A 79 -2.40 -2.71 -22.04
CA GLY A 79 -1.99 -3.90 -21.32
C GLY A 79 -0.77 -3.72 -20.41
N LYS A 80 -0.13 -2.55 -20.41
CA LYS A 80 0.96 -2.24 -19.47
C LYS A 80 0.40 -2.00 -18.07
N ILE A 81 1.20 -2.30 -17.05
CA ILE A 81 0.86 -2.08 -15.65
C ILE A 81 0.83 -0.58 -15.37
N ALA A 82 -0.29 -0.10 -14.81
CA ALA A 82 -0.46 1.26 -14.32
C ALA A 82 -0.11 1.36 -12.83
N SER A 83 -0.47 0.35 -12.04
CA SER A 83 -0.09 0.29 -10.64
C SER A 83 -0.12 -1.14 -10.09
N GLU A 84 0.70 -1.36 -9.07
CA GLU A 84 0.66 -2.55 -8.22
C GLU A 84 0.48 -2.13 -6.78
N VAL A 85 -0.49 -2.73 -6.11
CA VAL A 85 -0.84 -2.43 -4.72
C VAL A 85 -0.82 -3.74 -3.95
N VAL A 86 -0.16 -3.74 -2.79
CA VAL A 86 -0.24 -4.84 -1.82
C VAL A 86 -1.14 -4.37 -0.70
N LEU A 87 -2.24 -5.08 -0.49
CA LEU A 87 -3.20 -4.87 0.57
C LEU A 87 -3.03 -5.94 1.65
N ASP A 88 -3.29 -5.57 2.89
CA ASP A 88 -3.46 -6.56 3.96
C ASP A 88 -4.82 -7.29 3.83
N ASN A 89 -5.12 -8.15 4.81
CA ASN A 89 -6.38 -8.89 4.83
C ASN A 89 -7.60 -7.97 5.04
N TYR A 90 -7.42 -6.74 5.51
CA TYR A 90 -8.49 -5.79 5.79
C TYR A 90 -8.59 -4.69 4.73
N GLY A 91 -7.95 -4.89 3.57
CA GLY A 91 -7.98 -3.95 2.44
C GLY A 91 -7.14 -2.69 2.63
N ILE A 92 -6.25 -2.67 3.63
CA ILE A 92 -5.39 -1.53 3.91
C ILE A 92 -4.12 -1.66 3.08
N VAL A 93 -3.78 -0.59 2.36
CA VAL A 93 -2.57 -0.51 1.54
C VAL A 93 -1.32 -0.68 2.40
N LEU A 94 -0.56 -1.74 2.18
CA LEU A 94 0.77 -2.01 2.72
C LEU A 94 1.86 -1.38 1.86
N SER A 95 1.73 -1.50 0.55
CA SER A 95 2.63 -0.85 -0.41
C SER A 95 1.91 -0.53 -1.72
N TRP A 96 2.42 0.47 -2.44
CA TRP A 96 1.90 0.88 -3.73
C TRP A 96 3.05 1.32 -4.62
N ASN A 97 3.14 0.77 -5.83
CA ASN A 97 3.92 1.30 -6.95
C ASN A 97 2.99 1.82 -8.06
N ALA A 98 3.23 3.03 -8.56
CA ALA A 98 2.56 3.55 -9.74
C ALA A 98 3.56 3.77 -10.87
N PHE A 99 3.10 3.55 -12.10
CA PHE A 99 3.88 3.64 -13.32
C PHE A 99 3.22 4.60 -14.30
N ASP A 100 3.97 5.08 -15.29
CA ASP A 100 3.42 5.76 -16.46
C ASP A 100 3.16 4.77 -17.61
N THR A 101 2.62 5.25 -18.73
CA THR A 101 2.32 4.42 -19.91
C THR A 101 3.55 3.85 -20.60
N ASP A 102 4.75 4.32 -20.26
CA ASP A 102 6.02 3.80 -20.77
C ASP A 102 6.59 2.71 -19.84
N GLY A 103 6.05 2.59 -18.62
CA GLY A 103 6.48 1.65 -17.59
C GLY A 103 7.45 2.26 -16.58
N ASN A 104 7.70 3.56 -16.63
CA ASN A 104 8.55 4.22 -15.65
C ASN A 104 7.80 4.41 -14.35
N LYS A 105 8.46 4.14 -13.22
CA LYS A 105 7.88 4.38 -11.90
C LYS A 105 7.65 5.88 -11.70
N THR A 106 6.44 6.27 -11.32
CA THR A 106 6.04 7.67 -11.05
C THR A 106 5.92 7.95 -9.56
N SER A 107 5.53 6.95 -8.77
CA SER A 107 5.54 7.02 -7.30
C SER A 107 5.65 5.63 -6.68
N GLU A 108 6.15 5.59 -5.44
CA GLU A 108 6.01 4.43 -4.57
C GLU A 108 5.68 4.86 -3.15
N SER A 109 4.99 4.01 -2.42
CA SER A 109 4.79 4.18 -0.98
C SER A 109 4.83 2.86 -0.23
N ILE A 110 5.26 2.92 1.02
CA ILE A 110 5.24 1.80 1.96
C ILE A 110 4.60 2.31 3.25
N THR A 111 3.57 1.61 3.70
CA THR A 111 2.92 1.87 4.99
C THR A 111 3.80 1.29 6.10
N THR A 112 4.14 2.14 7.06
CA THR A 112 5.00 1.78 8.19
C THR A 112 4.21 1.54 9.47
N GLU A 113 3.01 2.12 9.58
CA GLU A 113 2.13 1.97 10.74
C GLU A 113 0.67 2.03 10.29
N ILE A 114 -0.14 1.13 10.84
CA ILE A 114 -1.59 1.05 10.62
C ILE A 114 -2.25 1.08 11.99
N ASP A 115 -3.04 2.11 12.22
CA ASP A 115 -3.88 2.23 13.40
C ASP A 115 -5.32 2.54 13.00
N SER A 116 -6.26 2.32 13.92
CA SER A 116 -7.64 2.75 13.74
C SER A 116 -8.20 3.31 15.05
N ASN A 117 -8.90 4.44 14.96
CA ASN A 117 -9.65 5.03 16.05
C ASN A 117 -11.13 4.64 16.07
N ALA A 118 -11.53 3.69 15.20
CA ALA A 118 -12.90 3.19 15.16
C ALA A 118 -13.28 2.56 16.50
N LYS A 119 -14.53 2.78 16.94
CA LYS A 119 -15.04 2.27 18.22
C LYS A 119 -15.36 0.78 18.16
N ASN A 120 -15.78 0.30 16.99
CA ASN A 120 -16.18 -1.07 16.74
C ASN A 120 -16.06 -1.39 15.23
N LEU A 121 -16.40 -2.61 14.84
CA LEU A 121 -16.31 -3.05 13.44
C LEU A 121 -17.31 -2.36 12.51
N THR A 122 -18.51 -2.01 12.99
CA THR A 122 -19.47 -1.24 12.20
C THR A 122 -18.90 0.13 11.83
N ASP A 123 -18.37 0.87 12.81
CA ASP A 123 -17.70 2.16 12.64
C ASP A 123 -16.47 2.04 11.71
N PHE A 124 -15.74 0.92 11.81
CA PHE A 124 -14.60 0.62 10.93
C PHE A 124 -15.01 0.46 9.46
N PHE A 125 -16.13 -0.21 9.18
CA PHE A 125 -16.60 -0.43 7.81
C PHE A 125 -17.35 0.75 7.20
N GLU A 126 -17.90 1.65 8.02
CA GLU A 126 -18.61 2.84 7.54
C GLU A 126 -17.68 3.87 6.89
N SER A 127 -16.40 3.96 7.32
CA SER A 127 -15.49 4.97 6.76
C SER A 127 -13.99 4.71 7.00
N ASP A 128 -13.19 4.99 5.98
CA ASP A 128 -11.73 5.06 6.09
C ASP A 128 -11.21 6.23 6.95
N LYS A 129 -12.09 7.16 7.36
CA LYS A 129 -11.71 8.30 8.23
C LYS A 129 -11.16 7.87 9.58
N HIS A 130 -11.47 6.64 10.00
CA HIS A 130 -10.99 6.09 11.25
C HIS A 130 -9.60 5.49 11.16
N LEU A 131 -9.04 5.36 9.95
CA LEU A 131 -7.71 4.81 9.73
C LEU A 131 -6.63 5.90 9.89
N ASP A 132 -5.59 5.56 10.64
CA ASP A 132 -4.39 6.36 10.78
C ASP A 132 -3.21 5.59 10.16
N LEU A 133 -2.79 6.05 8.99
CA LEU A 133 -1.86 5.35 8.12
C LEU A 133 -0.61 6.20 7.92
N LYS A 134 0.50 5.78 8.54
CA LYS A 134 1.80 6.42 8.33
C LYS A 134 2.52 5.75 7.18
N ARG A 135 3.00 6.54 6.22
CA ARG A 135 3.66 6.04 5.02
C ARG A 135 4.96 6.76 4.75
N LYS A 136 5.94 6.04 4.22
CA LYS A 136 7.06 6.61 3.47
C LYS A 136 6.65 6.68 2.01
N VAL A 137 6.85 7.82 1.37
CA VAL A 137 6.44 8.07 -0.01
C VAL A 137 7.61 8.60 -0.82
N LYS A 138 7.73 8.14 -2.06
CA LYS A 138 8.65 8.67 -3.06
C LYS A 138 7.92 9.00 -4.35
N TYR A 139 8.33 10.09 -4.97
CA TYR A 139 7.84 10.55 -6.26
C TYR A 139 9.01 10.68 -7.22
N TYR A 140 8.78 10.30 -8.47
CA TYR A 140 9.79 10.26 -9.52
C TYR A 140 9.41 11.21 -10.66
N LYS A 141 10.41 11.65 -11.41
CA LYS A 141 10.26 12.42 -12.64
C LYS A 141 11.26 11.93 -13.67
N CYS A 142 10.95 12.11 -14.94
CA CYS A 142 11.87 11.79 -16.03
C CYS A 142 12.49 13.07 -16.59
N SER A 143 13.80 13.05 -16.80
CA SER A 143 14.53 14.12 -17.47
C SER A 143 14.69 13.75 -18.94
N TYR A 144 14.07 14.52 -19.83
CA TYR A 144 14.26 14.35 -21.28
C TYR A 144 15.69 14.62 -21.72
N LYS A 145 16.39 15.54 -21.03
CA LYS A 145 17.79 15.85 -21.31
C LYS A 145 18.70 14.65 -21.04
N LEU A 146 18.46 13.95 -19.95
CA LEU A 146 19.31 12.84 -19.51
C LEU A 146 18.78 11.47 -19.96
N GLY A 147 17.54 11.39 -20.44
CA GLY A 147 16.89 10.14 -20.82
C GLY A 147 16.65 9.20 -19.63
N VAL A 148 16.63 9.70 -18.39
CA VAL A 148 16.48 8.89 -17.17
C VAL A 148 15.38 9.42 -16.27
N CYS A 149 14.73 8.50 -15.55
CA CYS A 149 13.83 8.82 -14.46
C CYS A 149 14.57 8.80 -13.13
N TYR A 150 14.35 9.83 -12.31
CA TYR A 150 15.07 10.09 -11.08
C TYR A 150 14.11 10.31 -9.92
N LEU A 151 14.57 10.02 -8.70
CA LEU A 151 13.86 10.34 -7.48
C LEU A 151 13.74 11.86 -7.36
N PHE A 152 12.53 12.40 -7.49
CA PHE A 152 12.29 13.84 -7.42
C PHE A 152 12.04 14.30 -5.98
N LYS A 153 11.27 13.53 -5.22
CA LYS A 153 10.84 13.92 -3.89
C LYS A 153 10.58 12.70 -3.00
N GLU A 154 10.94 12.79 -1.73
CA GLU A 154 10.62 11.77 -0.75
C GLU A 154 10.32 12.37 0.62
N GLY A 155 9.55 11.64 1.43
CA GLY A 155 9.20 12.03 2.78
C GLY A 155 8.17 11.10 3.40
N GLN A 156 7.52 11.57 4.46
CA GLN A 156 6.50 10.83 5.19
C GLN A 156 5.12 11.49 5.07
N THR A 157 4.08 10.66 5.05
CA THR A 157 2.69 11.11 5.14
C THR A 157 1.96 10.43 6.28
N ILE A 158 0.97 11.13 6.85
CA ILE A 158 -0.06 10.57 7.72
C ILE A 158 -1.40 10.87 7.05
N ASN A 159 -2.15 9.83 6.69
CA ASN A 159 -3.44 9.97 5.97
C ASN A 159 -3.34 10.88 4.74
N GLY A 160 -2.26 10.74 3.97
CA GLY A 160 -2.01 11.52 2.75
C GLY A 160 -1.47 12.94 2.98
N LYS A 161 -1.43 13.43 4.23
CA LYS A 161 -0.84 14.75 4.56
C LYS A 161 0.65 14.60 4.82
N ASN A 162 1.46 15.48 4.22
CA ASN A 162 2.91 15.53 4.45
C ASN A 162 3.22 15.82 5.92
N THR A 163 4.18 15.09 6.48
CA THR A 163 4.72 15.32 7.82
C THR A 163 6.23 15.16 7.82
N GLY A 164 6.92 15.78 8.78
CA GLY A 164 8.34 15.59 9.00
C GLY A 164 9.20 16.15 7.87
N LEU A 165 10.41 15.62 7.73
CA LEU A 165 11.37 16.11 6.74
C LEU A 165 11.05 15.58 5.34
N TRP A 166 10.87 16.49 4.40
CA TRP A 166 10.72 16.19 2.97
C TRP A 166 11.94 16.67 2.20
N LYS A 167 12.49 15.78 1.38
CA LYS A 167 13.66 16.04 0.54
C LYS A 167 13.23 16.13 -0.92
N THR A 168 13.78 17.09 -1.64
CA THR A 168 13.62 17.27 -3.09
C THR A 168 14.99 17.17 -3.72
N HIS A 169 15.12 16.42 -4.81
CA HIS A 169 16.39 16.17 -5.48
C HIS A 169 16.38 16.72 -6.90
N THR A 170 17.57 16.94 -7.45
CA THR A 170 17.78 17.32 -8.85
C THR A 170 17.75 16.09 -9.75
N GLU A 171 17.74 16.31 -11.07
CA GLU A 171 17.84 15.24 -12.07
C GLU A 171 19.15 14.43 -11.99
N TYR A 172 20.20 14.97 -11.36
CA TYR A 172 21.47 14.28 -11.10
C TYR A 172 21.49 13.58 -9.72
N GLY A 173 20.36 13.53 -9.01
CA GLY A 173 20.24 12.91 -7.69
C GLY A 173 20.77 13.76 -6.53
N ALA A 174 21.25 14.98 -6.77
CA ALA A 174 21.72 15.86 -5.71
C ALA A 174 20.55 16.46 -4.91
N LEU A 175 20.70 16.57 -3.60
CA LEU A 175 19.72 17.24 -2.73
C LEU A 175 19.58 18.71 -3.14
N LYS A 176 18.37 19.10 -3.53
CA LYS A 176 18.03 20.46 -3.96
C LYS A 176 17.40 21.28 -2.84
N LYS A 177 16.52 20.66 -2.05
CA LYS A 177 15.72 21.35 -1.03
C LYS A 177 15.27 20.40 0.04
N GLU A 178 15.26 20.89 1.27
CA GLU A 178 14.59 20.27 2.41
C GLU A 178 13.46 21.15 2.92
N LYS A 179 12.38 20.53 3.40
CA LYS A 179 11.28 21.23 4.08
C LYS A 179 10.69 20.34 5.17
N THR A 180 10.57 20.88 6.38
CA THR A 180 9.83 20.26 7.47
C THR A 180 8.35 20.66 7.40
N TYR A 181 7.46 19.68 7.59
CA TYR A 181 6.01 19.85 7.65
C TYR A 181 5.47 19.47 9.01
#